data_AF-A0A1V9X4W5-F1
#
_entry.id   AF-A0A1V9X4W5-F1
#
_cell.length_a   1.000
_cell.length_b   1.000
_cell.length_c   1.000
_cell.angle_alpha   90.00
_cell.angle_beta   90.00
_cell.angle_gamma   90.00
#
_symmetry.space_group_name_H-M   'P 1'
#
loop_
_entity.id
_entity.type
_entity.pdbx_description
1 polymer ?
#
loop_
_entity_poly.entity_id
_entity_poly.type
_entity_poly.pdbx_seq_one_letter_code
_entity_poly.pdbx_strand_id
1 'polypeptide(L)'
;DYDAELYLRQSWDDFRFHRGRLPQDHNDSHLDLNDADIIKAVWKPDTYFPNAKQGEFHYVAVPNVLLRIGPNGRVLYVLRLKLRFSCMMDLTSYPLDTQECYIELAS
;
A
#
# COMPACT_ATOMS: atom_id res chain seq x y z
N ASP A 1 -14.92 -13.10 -10.89
CA ASP A 1 -14.34 -12.32 -9.77
C ASP A 1 -13.54 -13.23 -8.86
N TYR A 2 -12.55 -12.67 -8.18
CA TYR A 2 -11.80 -13.36 -7.14
C TYR A 2 -11.44 -12.37 -6.02
N ASP A 3 -11.32 -12.88 -4.80
CA ASP A 3 -10.88 -12.12 -3.64
C ASP A 3 -9.38 -12.34 -3.42
N ALA A 4 -8.67 -11.27 -3.07
CA ALA A 4 -7.26 -11.32 -2.72
C ALA A 4 -6.97 -10.45 -1.49
N GLU A 5 -6.12 -10.99 -0.62
CA GLU A 5 -5.57 -10.26 0.51
C GLU A 5 -4.07 -10.05 0.28
N LEU A 6 -3.62 -8.80 0.31
CA LEU A 6 -2.26 -8.43 -0.05
C LEU A 6 -1.68 -7.35 0.86
N TYR A 7 -0.36 -7.30 0.92
CA TYR A 7 0.40 -6.20 1.52
C TYR A 7 0.99 -5.33 0.41
N LEU A 8 0.45 -4.13 0.23
CA LEU A 8 1.01 -3.15 -0.69
C LEU A 8 2.18 -2.45 0.00
N ARG A 9 3.36 -2.49 -0.63
CA ARG A 9 4.59 -1.85 -0.15
C ARG A 9 5.04 -0.81 -1.15
N GLN A 10 5.03 0.46 -0.75
CA GLN A 10 5.44 1.57 -1.59
C GLN A 10 6.67 2.25 -0.98
N SER A 11 7.63 2.61 -1.82
CA SER A 11 8.82 3.31 -1.39
C SER A 11 9.16 4.43 -2.35
N TRP A 12 9.39 5.62 -1.81
CA TRP A 12 9.81 6.79 -2.56
C TRP A 12 10.80 7.62 -1.74
N ASP A 13 11.55 8.49 -2.40
CA ASP A 13 12.44 9.44 -1.75
C ASP A 13 11.74 10.80 -1.63
N ASP A 14 11.74 11.38 -0.43
CA ASP A 14 11.12 12.66 -0.15
C ASP A 14 12.15 13.63 0.47
N PHE A 15 12.52 14.65 -0.31
CA PHE A 15 13.51 15.66 0.06
C PHE A 15 13.14 16.42 1.34
N ARG A 16 11.85 16.49 1.70
CA ARG A 16 11.39 17.18 2.92
C ARG A 16 11.82 16.48 4.21
N PHE A 17 12.12 15.18 4.13
CA PHE A 17 12.61 14.37 5.25
C PHE A 17 14.13 14.15 5.23
N HIS A 18 14.87 14.79 4.31
CA HIS A 18 16.33 14.73 4.31
C HIS A 18 16.93 15.50 5.50
N ARG A 19 18.08 15.04 5.99
CA ARG A 19 18.76 15.54 7.22
C ARG A 19 18.87 17.08 7.22
N GLY A 20 18.47 17.69 8.35
CA GLY A 20 18.50 19.14 8.59
C GLY A 20 17.21 19.74 9.16
N ARG A 21 16.09 19.00 9.12
CA ARG A 21 14.77 19.44 9.63
C ARG A 21 14.12 18.50 10.66
N LEU A 22 14.69 17.32 10.91
CA LEU A 22 14.21 16.40 11.95
C LEU A 22 15.09 16.56 13.21
N PRO A 23 14.51 16.46 14.43
CA PRO A 23 15.25 16.58 15.68
C PRO A 23 16.45 15.62 15.69
N GLN A 24 17.63 16.16 15.99
CA GLN A 24 18.92 15.48 15.95
C GLN A 24 19.08 14.38 17.03
N ASP A 25 18.08 14.20 17.90
CA ASP A 25 18.18 13.36 19.10
C ASP A 25 18.01 11.86 18.85
N HIS A 26 17.61 11.45 17.64
CA HIS A 26 17.45 10.04 17.29
C HIS A 26 18.52 9.55 16.32
N ASN A 27 19.57 9.03 16.96
CA ASN A 27 20.68 8.23 16.46
C ASN A 27 20.34 7.35 15.24
N ASP A 28 20.61 7.82 14.02
CA ASP A 28 20.66 7.11 12.72
C ASP A 28 19.57 6.05 12.42
N SER A 29 18.46 6.09 13.14
CA SER A 29 17.42 5.07 13.15
C SER A 29 16.24 5.55 12.33
N HIS A 30 15.59 4.59 11.68
CA HIS A 30 14.35 4.87 10.96
C HIS A 30 13.25 5.27 11.95
N LEU A 31 12.43 6.25 11.57
CA LEU A 31 11.25 6.66 12.34
C LEU A 31 10.04 5.83 11.90
N ASP A 32 9.58 4.95 12.78
CA ASP A 32 8.36 4.17 12.59
C ASP A 32 7.16 4.92 13.15
N LEU A 33 6.21 5.21 12.26
CA LEU A 33 5.01 5.99 12.55
C LEU A 33 3.78 5.12 12.29
N ASN A 34 2.90 5.08 13.29
CA ASN A 34 1.60 4.41 13.25
C ASN A 34 0.44 5.36 13.58
N ASP A 35 0.74 6.65 13.81
CA ASP A 35 -0.27 7.67 14.10
C ASP A 35 -1.05 8.04 12.83
N ALA A 36 -2.38 7.93 12.92
CA ALA A 36 -3.27 8.14 11.79
C ALA A 36 -3.26 9.58 11.24
N ASP A 37 -3.05 10.58 12.09
CA ASP A 37 -3.04 11.98 11.66
C ASP A 37 -1.73 12.33 10.97
N ILE A 38 -0.61 11.77 11.46
CA ILE A 38 0.69 11.88 10.78
C ILE A 38 0.63 11.20 9.40
N ILE A 39 0.09 9.99 9.33
CA ILE A 39 -0.06 9.24 8.06
C ILE A 39 -0.92 10.00 7.04
N LYS A 40 -1.95 10.73 7.49
CA LYS A 40 -2.77 11.59 6.62
C LYS A 40 -2.01 12.83 6.14
N ALA A 41 -1.16 13.40 6.98
CA ALA A 41 -0.39 14.60 6.65
C ALA A 41 0.77 14.34 5.68
N VAL A 42 1.31 13.11 5.66
CA VAL A 42 2.38 12.74 4.73
C VAL A 42 1.82 12.50 3.32
N TRP A 43 2.43 13.17 2.34
CA TRP A 43 2.13 12.93 0.93
C TRP A 43 2.48 11.49 0.56
N LYS A 44 1.64 10.89 -0.28
CA LYS A 44 1.81 9.53 -0.80
C LYS A 44 1.29 9.50 -2.24
N PRO A 45 1.81 8.60 -3.10
CA PRO A 45 1.26 8.40 -4.43
C PRO A 45 -0.20 7.96 -4.37
N ASP A 46 -0.99 8.39 -5.35
CA ASP A 46 -2.41 8.11 -5.55
C ASP A 46 -2.65 6.76 -6.23
N THR A 47 -1.97 5.73 -5.73
CA THR A 47 -2.04 4.39 -6.32
C THR A 47 -3.40 3.73 -6.14
N TYR A 48 -3.97 3.24 -7.23
CA TYR A 48 -5.27 2.56 -7.25
C TYR A 48 -5.24 1.30 -8.12
N PHE A 49 -6.30 0.49 -7.99
CA PHE A 49 -6.46 -0.78 -8.68
C PHE A 49 -7.63 -0.69 -9.68
N PRO A 50 -7.37 -0.43 -10.98
CA PRO A 50 -8.42 -0.16 -11.97
C PRO A 50 -9.48 -1.26 -12.09
N ASN A 51 -9.06 -2.51 -11.96
CA ASN A 51 -9.92 -3.67 -12.09
C ASN A 51 -10.49 -4.17 -10.75
N ALA A 52 -10.30 -3.43 -9.64
CA ALA A 52 -10.95 -3.74 -8.38
C ALA A 52 -12.43 -3.32 -8.43
N LYS A 53 -13.35 -4.28 -8.26
CA LYS A 53 -14.80 -4.03 -8.20
C LYS A 53 -15.24 -3.54 -6.82
N GLN A 54 -14.60 -4.07 -5.78
CA GLN A 54 -14.82 -3.69 -4.39
C GLN A 54 -13.45 -3.67 -3.70
N GLY A 55 -13.25 -2.68 -2.85
CA GLY A 55 -12.08 -2.61 -2.00
C GLY A 55 -12.47 -2.15 -0.62
N GLU A 56 -12.20 -3.00 0.37
CA GLU A 56 -12.26 -2.58 1.76
C GLU A 56 -10.84 -2.25 2.19
N PHE A 57 -10.58 -0.97 2.46
CA PHE A 57 -9.46 -0.63 3.33
C PHE A 57 -9.77 -1.24 4.70
N HIS A 58 -8.86 -2.03 5.26
CA HIS A 58 -9.03 -2.59 6.60
C HIS A 58 -8.95 -1.47 7.65
N TYR A 59 -10.07 -0.78 7.87
CA TYR A 59 -10.28 0.15 8.97
C TYR A 59 -10.91 -0.59 10.15
N VAL A 60 -10.12 -1.40 10.86
CA VAL A 60 -10.57 -2.01 12.12
C VAL A 60 -9.74 -1.42 13.27
N ALA A 61 -10.37 -0.42 13.89
CA ALA A 61 -9.90 0.52 14.94
C ALA A 61 -8.74 1.47 14.57
N VAL A 62 -7.67 1.01 13.91
CA VAL A 62 -6.56 1.83 13.38
C VAL A 62 -6.19 1.28 12.01
N PRO A 63 -5.97 2.09 10.95
CA PRO A 63 -5.49 1.56 9.68
C PRO A 63 -4.16 0.84 9.93
N ASN A 64 -4.08 -0.45 9.59
CA ASN A 64 -2.87 -1.27 9.71
C ASN A 64 -1.83 -0.81 8.67
N VAL A 65 -1.29 0.37 8.93
CA VAL A 65 -0.40 1.11 8.06
C VAL A 65 0.89 1.33 8.84
N LEU A 66 2.00 0.92 8.24
CA LEU A 66 3.33 1.27 8.70
C LEU A 66 3.86 2.37 7.79
N LEU A 67 4.15 3.54 8.36
CA LEU A 67 4.92 4.58 7.70
C LEU A 67 6.31 4.62 8.34
N ARG A 68 7.34 4.29 7.57
CA ARG A 68 8.74 4.34 8.03
C ARG A 68 9.50 5.40 7.24
N ILE A 69 10.10 6.35 7.95
CA ILE A 69 10.94 7.40 7.36
C ILE A 69 12.40 7.09 7.70
N GLY A 70 13.23 6.85 6.68
CA GLY A 70 14.66 6.63 6.86
C GLY A 70 15.45 7.92 7.02
N PRO A 71 16.66 7.83 7.62
CA PRO A 71 17.51 9.00 7.86
C PRO A 71 18.00 9.68 6.56
N ASN A 72 17.90 8.99 5.43
CA ASN A 72 18.19 9.51 4.09
C ASN A 72 16.96 10.14 3.40
N GLY A 73 15.82 10.27 4.09
CA GLY A 73 14.56 10.78 3.53
C GLY A 73 13.80 9.78 2.67
N ARG A 74 14.21 8.50 2.66
CA ARG A 74 13.45 7.43 2.02
C ARG A 74 12.23 7.08 2.87
N VAL A 75 11.05 7.16 2.26
CA VAL A 75 9.78 6.79 2.89
C VAL A 75 9.38 5.39 2.46
N LEU A 76 8.91 4.59 3.41
CA LEU A 76 8.29 3.29 3.20
C LEU A 76 6.87 3.34 3.76
N TYR A 77 5.90 3.02 2.92
CA TYR A 77 4.49 2.94 3.28
C TYR A 77 4.00 1.52 3.02
N VAL A 78 3.50 0.86 4.05
CA VAL A 78 2.99 -0.51 3.97
C VAL A 78 1.57 -0.54 4.48
N LEU A 79 0.66 -1.13 3.72
CA LEU A 79 -0.73 -1.34 4.12
C LEU A 79 -1.22 -2.73 3.70
N ARG A 80 -2.07 -3.32 4.56
CA ARG A 80 -2.80 -4.54 4.25
C ARG A 80 -4.12 -4.19 3.58
N LEU A 81 -4.45 -4.86 2.47
CA LEU A 81 -5.63 -4.63 1.66
C LEU A 81 -6.37 -5.96 1.41
N LYS A 82 -7.70 -5.91 1.46
CA LYS A 82 -8.56 -6.98 0.95
C LYS A 82 -9.41 -6.41 -0.17
N LEU A 83 -9.20 -6.96 -1.36
CA LEU A 83 -9.76 -6.44 -2.60
C LEU A 83 -10.45 -7.57 -3.36
N ARG A 84 -11.54 -7.23 -4.04
CA ARG A 84 -12.22 -8.10 -4.98
C ARG A 84 -11.99 -7.60 -6.39
N PHE A 85 -11.36 -8.43 -7.20
CA PHE A 85 -10.97 -8.09 -8.56
C PHE A 85 -11.93 -8.67 -9.59
N SER A 86 -12.11 -7.92 -10.68
CA SER A 86 -12.76 -8.41 -11.88
C SER A 86 -11.86 -9.43 -12.57
N CYS A 87 -12.43 -10.58 -12.94
CA CYS A 87 -11.75 -11.56 -13.79
C CYS A 87 -12.76 -12.16 -14.76
N MET A 88 -12.46 -12.05 -16.05
CA MET A 88 -13.24 -12.61 -17.15
C MET A 88 -12.76 -14.04 -17.38
N MET A 89 -13.47 -15.00 -16.80
CA MET A 89 -13.11 -16.41 -16.88
C MET A 89 -13.54 -17.02 -18.23
N ASP A 90 -12.69 -17.87 -18.80
CA ASP A 90 -13.01 -18.68 -19.98
C ASP A 90 -13.49 -20.07 -19.54
N LEU A 91 -14.80 -20.29 -19.60
CA LEU A 91 -15.46 -21.52 -19.14
C LEU A 91 -15.69 -22.54 -20.26
N THR A 92 -15.02 -22.40 -21.41
CA THR A 92 -15.21 -23.29 -22.58
C THR A 92 -14.90 -24.76 -22.29
N SER A 93 -13.96 -25.04 -21.38
CA SER A 93 -13.51 -26.40 -21.03
C SER A 93 -13.99 -26.90 -19.67
N TYR A 94 -15.05 -26.32 -19.11
CA TYR A 94 -15.52 -26.65 -17.77
C TYR A 94 -15.75 -28.17 -17.55
N PRO A 95 -15.27 -28.78 -16.44
CA PRO A 95 -14.56 -28.19 -15.30
C PRO A 95 -13.02 -28.31 -15.38
N LEU A 96 -12.47 -28.62 -16.57
CA LEU A 96 -11.04 -28.82 -16.83
C LEU A 96 -10.38 -27.58 -17.48
N ASP A 97 -11.00 -26.42 -17.26
CA ASP A 97 -10.55 -25.10 -17.69
C ASP A 97 -9.42 -24.55 -16.81
N THR A 98 -8.68 -23.57 -17.33
CA THR A 98 -7.66 -22.82 -16.60
C THR A 98 -7.99 -21.35 -16.70
N GLN A 99 -7.92 -20.64 -15.57
CA GLN A 99 -8.29 -19.23 -15.49
C GLN A 99 -7.06 -18.35 -15.29
N GLU A 100 -6.89 -17.36 -16.15
CA GLU A 100 -5.90 -16.29 -15.97
C GLU A 100 -6.59 -15.02 -15.46
N CYS A 101 -6.22 -14.59 -14.26
CA CYS A 101 -6.74 -13.40 -13.62
C CYS A 101 -5.59 -12.46 -13.23
N TYR A 102 -5.76 -11.15 -13.44
CA TYR A 102 -4.71 -10.16 -13.23
C TYR A 102 -5.08 -9.16 -12.14
N ILE A 103 -4.08 -8.64 -11.45
CA ILE A 103 -4.19 -7.46 -10.58
C ILE A 103 -3.58 -6.29 -11.34
N GLU A 104 -4.38 -5.27 -11.66
CA GLU A 104 -3.90 -4.06 -12.33
C GLU A 104 -3.56 -2.99 -11.30
N LEU A 105 -2.48 -2.24 -11.54
CA LEU A 105 -2.01 -1.17 -10.67
C LEU A 105 -1.75 0.08 -11.51
N ALA A 106 -2.26 1.23 -11.05
CA ALA A 106 -2.06 2.53 -11.69
C ALA A 106 -1.84 3.62 -10.64
N SER A 107 -1.33 4.78 -11.09
CA SER A 107 -1.20 6.04 -10.34
C SER A 107 -1.67 7.15 -11.26
#